data_AF-A0A418YB35-F1
#
_entry.id   AF-A0A418YB35-F1
#
_cell.length_a   1.000
_cell.length_b   1.000
_cell.length_c   1.000
_cell.angle_alpha   90.00
_cell.angle_beta   90.00
_cell.angle_gamma   90.00
#
_symmetry.space_group_name_H-M   'P 1'
#
loop_
_entity.id
_entity.type
_entity.pdbx_description
1 polymer ?
#
loop_
_entity_poly.entity_id
_entity_poly.type
_entity_poly.pdbx_seq_one_letter_code
_entity_poly.pdbx_strand_id
1 'polypeptide(L)'
;MTVILAILLVVLLTLILLVNKAAAGSVEQLRYPENTLEQVHFIDDAEFQAACNELNAWAEAKGFFLDCYFLSHTQQKSQTIKCAAWWSLNEKTWLLLYFSQGKADTDFVTKYSHTLGVTTCSTKDALTLPNIPNAYTQCFTQLSVQELYKRHLLACSELEQQQSILPVAKQDLFEEIKASMLRQVDYVTQLPLWRHRGAYWYFIRRNLKVNRPISKFTA
;
A
#
# COMPACT_ATOMS: atom_id res chain seq x y z
N MET A 1 -2.44 20.44 39.09
CA MET A 1 -2.88 19.18 38.42
C MET A 1 -3.86 19.44 37.28
N THR A 2 -4.90 20.25 37.48
CA THR A 2 -5.92 20.61 36.47
C THR A 2 -5.36 21.29 35.21
N VAL A 3 -4.41 22.22 35.36
CA VAL A 3 -3.78 22.91 34.21
C VAL A 3 -2.99 21.95 33.31
N ILE A 4 -2.24 21.02 33.91
CA ILE A 4 -1.46 20.02 33.16
C ILE A 4 -2.40 19.09 32.38
N LEU A 5 -3.48 18.62 33.00
CA LEU A 5 -4.49 17.80 32.33
C LEU A 5 -5.14 18.55 31.16
N ALA A 6 -5.44 19.84 31.32
CA ALA A 6 -5.99 20.66 30.25
C ALA A 6 -5.00 20.81 29.08
N ILE A 7 -3.72 21.05 29.36
CA ILE A 7 -2.67 21.12 28.32
C ILE A 7 -2.56 19.79 27.57
N LEU A 8 -2.50 18.66 28.28
CA LEU A 8 -2.43 17.34 27.66
C LEU A 8 -3.65 17.05 26.76
N LEU A 9 -4.84 17.44 27.22
CA LEU A 9 -6.06 17.30 26.43
C LEU A 9 -6.02 18.14 25.15
N VAL A 10 -5.57 19.40 25.24
CA VAL A 10 -5.43 20.28 24.06
C VAL A 10 -4.41 19.73 23.06
N VAL A 11 -3.27 19.22 23.54
CA VAL A 11 -2.25 18.60 22.68
C VAL A 11 -2.82 17.36 21.98
N LEU A 12 -3.52 16.49 22.71
CA LEU A 12 -4.14 15.30 22.15
C LEU A 12 -5.20 15.64 21.09
N LEU A 13 -6.09 16.60 21.38
CA LEU A 13 -7.11 17.05 20.42
C LEU A 13 -6.47 17.66 19.17
N THR A 14 -5.41 18.45 19.34
CA THR A 14 -4.66 19.02 18.21
C THR A 14 -4.05 17.92 17.33
N LEU A 15 -3.44 16.91 17.94
CA LEU A 15 -2.89 15.76 17.21
C LEU A 15 -3.96 15.01 16.42
N ILE A 16 -5.12 14.75 17.04
CA ILE A 16 -6.26 14.10 16.39
C ILE A 16 -6.73 14.91 15.18
N LEU A 17 -6.87 16.23 15.33
CA LEU A 17 -7.29 17.13 14.25
C LEU A 17 -6.26 17.14 13.10
N LEU A 18 -4.97 17.17 13.40
CA LEU A 18 -3.91 17.13 12.39
C LEU A 18 -3.91 15.82 11.61
N VAL A 19 -4.02 14.67 12.29
CA VAL A 19 -4.07 13.35 11.62
C VAL A 19 -5.33 13.21 10.76
N ASN A 20 -6.47 13.70 11.25
CA ASN A 20 -7.71 13.73 10.47
C ASN A 20 -7.58 14.60 9.23
N LYS A 21 -6.99 15.80 9.35
CA LYS A 21 -6.74 16.71 8.23
C LYS A 21 -5.78 16.09 7.21
N ALA A 22 -4.70 15.45 7.66
CA ALA A 22 -3.74 14.77 6.80
C ALA A 22 -4.40 13.61 6.05
N ALA A 23 -5.13 12.73 6.76
CA ALA A 23 -5.84 11.62 6.13
C ALA A 23 -6.89 12.10 5.12
N ALA A 24 -7.65 13.15 5.46
CA ALA A 24 -8.60 13.75 4.54
C ALA A 24 -7.90 14.31 3.29
N GLY A 25 -6.81 15.04 3.50
CA GLY A 25 -5.97 15.55 2.42
C GLY A 25 -5.45 14.43 1.50
N SER A 26 -4.91 13.35 2.06
CA SER A 26 -4.43 12.21 1.27
C SER A 26 -5.55 11.59 0.43
N VAL A 27 -6.75 11.42 0.98
CA VAL A 27 -7.91 10.91 0.22
C VAL A 27 -8.31 11.87 -0.91
N GLU A 28 -8.31 13.18 -0.69
CA GLU A 28 -8.61 14.15 -1.74
C GLU A 28 -7.50 14.16 -2.82
N GLN A 29 -6.24 13.88 -2.47
CA GLN A 29 -5.16 13.77 -3.45
C GLN A 29 -5.34 12.55 -4.37
N LEU A 30 -5.80 11.42 -3.83
CA LEU A 30 -6.08 10.21 -4.60
C LEU A 30 -7.20 10.39 -5.66
N ARG A 31 -7.99 11.47 -5.60
CA ARG A 31 -8.96 11.84 -6.65
C ARG A 31 -8.32 12.24 -7.97
N TYR A 32 -7.04 12.63 -7.91
CA TYR A 32 -6.28 13.10 -9.05
C TYR A 32 -5.01 12.26 -9.20
N PRO A 33 -5.12 10.96 -9.55
CA PRO A 33 -3.97 10.07 -9.72
C PRO A 33 -2.89 10.63 -10.66
N GLU A 34 -3.28 11.35 -11.70
CA GLU A 34 -2.40 12.01 -12.67
C GLU A 34 -1.47 13.05 -12.03
N ASN A 35 -1.85 13.62 -10.89
CA ASN A 35 -1.02 14.55 -10.13
C ASN A 35 -0.14 13.86 -9.09
N THR A 36 -0.34 12.56 -8.89
CA THR A 36 0.34 11.76 -7.85
C THR A 36 1.34 10.80 -8.47
N LEU A 37 1.08 10.29 -9.67
CA LEU A 37 1.92 9.29 -10.32
C LEU A 37 2.59 9.87 -11.56
N GLU A 38 3.90 9.71 -11.63
CA GLU A 38 4.70 10.11 -12.78
C GLU A 38 5.58 8.93 -13.21
N GLN A 39 5.36 8.43 -14.43
CA GLN A 39 6.23 7.42 -15.01
C GLN A 39 7.55 8.05 -15.44
N VAL A 40 8.66 7.40 -15.09
CA VAL A 40 9.99 7.87 -15.45
C VAL A 40 10.81 6.72 -16.04
N HIS A 41 11.77 7.05 -16.89
CA HIS A 41 12.66 6.05 -17.46
C HIS A 41 13.76 5.61 -16.50
N PHE A 42 14.15 6.49 -15.57
CA PHE A 42 15.25 6.28 -14.65
C PHE A 42 15.11 7.21 -13.44
N ILE A 43 15.66 6.77 -12.30
CA ILE A 43 15.70 7.56 -11.06
C ILE A 43 17.16 7.67 -10.63
N ASP A 44 17.74 8.86 -10.77
CA ASP A 44 19.14 9.13 -10.43
C ASP A 44 19.31 9.40 -8.93
N ASP A 45 19.32 8.32 -8.14
CA ASP A 45 19.49 8.38 -6.68
C ASP A 45 20.23 7.12 -6.21
N ALA A 46 21.43 7.31 -5.64
CA ALA A 46 22.33 6.20 -5.33
C ALA A 46 21.73 5.20 -4.32
N GLU A 47 21.02 5.69 -3.30
CA GLU A 47 20.41 4.81 -2.29
C GLU A 47 19.24 4.01 -2.87
N PHE A 48 18.37 4.66 -3.67
CA PHE A 48 17.33 3.97 -4.40
C PHE A 48 17.89 2.92 -5.36
N GLN A 49 18.93 3.26 -6.13
CA GLN A 49 19.57 2.32 -7.05
C GLN A 49 20.16 1.12 -6.32
N ALA A 50 20.78 1.32 -5.14
CA ALA A 50 21.26 0.23 -4.31
C ALA A 50 20.11 -0.70 -3.87
N ALA A 51 19.02 -0.13 -3.32
CA ALA A 51 17.85 -0.91 -2.90
C ALA A 51 17.16 -1.63 -4.08
N CYS A 52 17.07 -0.97 -5.23
CA CYS A 52 16.50 -1.52 -6.45
C CYS A 52 17.34 -2.68 -6.98
N ASN A 53 18.67 -2.54 -7.01
CA ASN A 53 19.58 -3.60 -7.47
C ASN A 53 19.55 -4.82 -6.55
N GLU A 54 19.51 -4.61 -5.23
CA GLU A 54 19.37 -5.69 -4.25
C GLU A 54 18.06 -6.47 -4.47
N LEU A 55 16.94 -5.75 -4.61
CA LEU A 55 15.65 -6.38 -4.88
C LEU A 55 15.59 -7.05 -6.27
N ASN A 56 16.21 -6.44 -7.29
CA ASN A 56 16.22 -6.97 -8.65
C ASN A 56 16.90 -8.34 -8.73
N ALA A 57 18.03 -8.53 -8.04
CA ALA A 57 18.73 -9.82 -7.99
C ALA A 57 17.84 -10.93 -7.39
N TRP A 58 17.08 -10.60 -6.34
CA TRP A 58 16.10 -11.54 -5.76
C TRP A 58 14.92 -11.77 -6.71
N ALA A 59 14.40 -10.71 -7.33
CA ALA A 59 13.24 -10.73 -8.22
C ALA A 59 13.49 -11.63 -9.45
N GLU A 60 14.64 -11.46 -10.12
CA GLU A 60 15.03 -12.27 -11.27
C GLU A 60 15.15 -13.75 -10.92
N ALA A 61 15.71 -14.08 -9.76
CA ALA A 61 15.79 -15.45 -9.25
C ALA A 61 14.42 -16.09 -8.96
N LYS A 62 13.35 -15.27 -8.88
CA LYS A 62 11.95 -15.71 -8.72
C LYS A 62 11.12 -15.54 -9.99
N GLY A 63 11.73 -15.17 -11.12
CA GLY A 63 11.02 -15.00 -12.39
C GLY A 63 10.20 -13.72 -12.48
N PHE A 64 10.54 -12.70 -11.67
CA PHE A 64 10.02 -11.34 -11.82
C PHE A 64 10.96 -10.53 -12.71
N PHE A 65 10.40 -9.77 -13.64
CA PHE A 65 11.15 -8.90 -14.55
C PHE A 65 10.79 -7.45 -14.30
N LEU A 66 11.80 -6.58 -14.27
CA LEU A 66 11.61 -5.14 -14.10
C LEU A 66 10.70 -4.63 -15.22
N ASP A 67 9.66 -3.91 -14.83
CA ASP A 67 8.67 -3.36 -15.75
C ASP A 67 8.86 -1.85 -15.94
N CYS A 68 8.86 -1.09 -14.85
CA CYS A 68 8.96 0.36 -14.91
C CYS A 68 9.48 0.99 -13.62
N TYR A 69 9.95 2.22 -13.77
CA TYR A 69 10.19 3.15 -12.67
C TYR A 69 9.10 4.22 -12.65
N PHE A 70 8.78 4.69 -11.44
CA PHE A 70 7.81 5.77 -11.28
C PHE A 70 8.02 6.54 -9.99
N LEU A 71 7.49 7.75 -9.97
CA LEU A 71 7.49 8.64 -8.84
C LEU A 71 6.08 8.75 -8.28
N SER A 72 5.94 8.62 -6.96
CA SER A 72 4.70 8.90 -6.24
C SER A 72 4.87 10.18 -5.42
N HIS A 73 4.19 11.24 -5.86
CA HIS A 73 4.25 12.57 -5.27
C HIS A 73 3.31 12.66 -4.05
N THR A 74 3.84 13.03 -2.89
CA THR A 74 3.02 13.24 -1.69
C THR A 74 2.46 14.66 -1.64
N GLN A 75 1.55 14.95 -0.71
CA GLN A 75 1.05 16.32 -0.49
C GLN A 75 2.16 17.33 -0.21
N GLN A 76 3.25 16.88 0.41
CA GLN A 76 4.46 17.67 0.53
C GLN A 76 5.27 17.49 -0.75
N LYS A 77 5.14 18.44 -1.69
CA LYS A 77 5.84 18.40 -3.00
C LYS A 77 7.36 18.17 -2.91
N SER A 78 7.98 18.40 -1.76
CA SER A 78 9.40 18.13 -1.52
C SER A 78 9.72 16.67 -1.16
N GLN A 79 8.71 15.81 -0.97
CA GLN A 79 8.87 14.40 -0.65
C GLN A 79 8.20 13.55 -1.73
N THR A 80 9.03 13.07 -2.65
CA THR A 80 8.64 12.11 -3.68
C THR A 80 9.10 10.72 -3.25
N ILE A 81 8.20 9.75 -3.38
CA ILE A 81 8.52 8.32 -3.17
C ILE A 81 9.02 7.77 -4.50
N LYS A 82 10.24 7.23 -4.50
CA LYS A 82 10.87 6.63 -5.68
C LYS A 82 10.43 5.18 -5.76
N CYS A 83 9.90 4.76 -6.90
CA CYS A 83 9.26 3.46 -7.02
C CYS A 83 9.80 2.68 -8.22
N ALA A 84 9.79 1.36 -8.08
CA ALA A 84 10.03 0.41 -9.16
C ALA A 84 9.00 -0.71 -9.08
N ALA A 85 8.64 -1.28 -10.21
CA ALA A 85 7.73 -2.41 -10.30
C ALA A 85 8.31 -3.52 -11.16
N TRP A 86 8.09 -4.75 -10.74
CA TRP A 86 8.43 -5.97 -11.47
C TRP A 86 7.19 -6.83 -11.64
N TRP A 87 7.13 -7.57 -12.74
CA TRP A 87 6.03 -8.49 -13.05
C TRP A 87 6.51 -9.93 -13.17
N SER A 88 5.77 -10.87 -12.57
CA SER A 88 5.95 -12.31 -12.78
C SER A 88 4.88 -12.86 -13.73
N LEU A 89 5.30 -13.45 -14.85
CA LEU A 89 4.39 -14.10 -15.81
C LEU A 89 3.80 -15.41 -15.25
N ASN A 90 4.56 -16.13 -14.43
CA ASN A 90 4.16 -17.42 -13.88
C ASN A 90 3.11 -17.24 -12.77
N GLU A 91 3.37 -16.30 -11.86
CA GLU A 91 2.55 -16.08 -10.66
C GLU A 91 1.43 -15.06 -10.92
N LYS A 92 1.57 -14.27 -12.01
CA LYS A 92 0.69 -13.15 -12.34
C LYS A 92 0.58 -12.14 -11.19
N THR A 93 1.74 -11.81 -10.64
CA THR A 93 1.90 -10.96 -9.45
C THR A 93 2.82 -9.79 -9.78
N TRP A 94 2.45 -8.61 -9.29
CA TRP A 94 3.33 -7.46 -9.21
C TRP A 94 4.15 -7.49 -7.93
N LEU A 95 5.43 -7.19 -8.06
CA LEU A 95 6.32 -6.79 -6.97
C LEU A 95 6.55 -5.29 -7.09
N LEU A 96 6.32 -4.53 -6.02
CA LEU A 96 6.55 -3.08 -5.99
C LEU A 96 7.56 -2.73 -4.91
N LEU A 97 8.47 -1.81 -5.24
CA LEU A 97 9.39 -1.15 -4.31
C LEU A 97 8.94 0.29 -4.12
N TYR A 98 8.88 0.74 -2.88
CA TYR A 98 8.68 2.14 -2.51
C TYR A 98 9.87 2.58 -1.67
N PHE A 99 10.58 3.61 -2.13
CA PHE A 99 11.75 4.12 -1.43
C PHE A 99 11.56 5.58 -1.02
N SER A 100 11.70 5.84 0.28
CA SER A 100 11.60 7.19 0.85
C SER A 100 12.45 7.30 2.11
N GLN A 101 13.18 8.40 2.27
CA GLN A 101 13.96 8.73 3.47
C GLN A 101 14.88 7.58 3.93
N GLY A 102 15.61 6.95 3.00
CA GLY A 102 16.54 5.85 3.30
C GLY A 102 15.87 4.52 3.63
N LYS A 103 14.54 4.40 3.45
CA LYS A 103 13.79 3.16 3.72
C LYS A 103 13.18 2.60 2.45
N ALA A 104 13.31 1.29 2.30
CA ALA A 104 12.71 0.51 1.23
C ALA A 104 11.53 -0.31 1.79
N ASP A 105 10.35 -0.09 1.23
CA ASP A 105 9.16 -0.89 1.48
C ASP A 105 8.80 -1.70 0.23
N THR A 106 8.20 -2.86 0.42
CA THR A 106 7.90 -3.80 -0.66
C THR A 106 6.49 -4.35 -0.54
N ASP A 107 5.80 -4.38 -1.68
CA ASP A 107 4.47 -4.95 -1.81
C ASP A 107 4.44 -6.04 -2.87
N PHE A 108 3.65 -7.08 -2.62
CA PHE A 108 3.22 -8.04 -3.63
C PHE A 108 1.73 -7.87 -3.91
N VAL A 109 1.32 -7.80 -5.18
CA VAL A 109 -0.07 -7.57 -5.59
C VAL A 109 -0.49 -8.57 -6.66
N THR A 110 -1.52 -9.36 -6.38
CA THR A 110 -2.15 -10.29 -7.34
C THR A 110 -3.63 -9.94 -7.47
N LYS A 111 -4.12 -9.87 -8.70
CA LYS A 111 -5.52 -9.56 -8.99
C LYS A 111 -6.23 -10.75 -9.61
N TYR A 112 -7.52 -10.85 -9.29
CA TYR A 112 -8.44 -11.85 -9.82
C TYR A 112 -9.59 -11.21 -10.61
N SER A 113 -9.87 -9.94 -10.35
CA SER A 113 -10.80 -9.12 -11.12
C SER A 113 -10.50 -7.64 -10.90
N HIS A 114 -11.37 -6.74 -11.39
CA HIS A 114 -11.26 -5.31 -11.11
C HIS A 114 -11.48 -4.95 -9.64
N THR A 115 -12.18 -5.79 -8.88
CA THR A 115 -12.54 -5.53 -7.47
C THR A 115 -11.93 -6.53 -6.49
N LEU A 116 -11.37 -7.64 -6.99
CA LEU A 116 -10.83 -8.73 -6.20
C LEU A 116 -9.32 -8.83 -6.39
N GLY A 117 -8.59 -8.78 -5.27
CA GLY A 117 -7.14 -8.89 -5.27
C GLY A 117 -6.58 -9.11 -3.87
N VAL A 118 -5.32 -9.53 -3.83
CA VAL A 118 -4.52 -9.72 -2.63
C VAL A 118 -3.32 -8.79 -2.69
N THR A 119 -3.08 -8.06 -1.62
CA THR A 119 -1.87 -7.26 -1.40
C THR A 119 -1.19 -7.73 -0.12
N THR A 120 0.12 -8.00 -0.20
CA THR A 120 0.97 -8.28 0.96
C THR A 120 2.05 -7.22 1.03
N CYS A 121 2.08 -6.42 2.09
CA CYS A 121 2.95 -5.26 2.20
C CYS A 121 3.91 -5.31 3.39
N SER A 122 5.06 -4.65 3.28
CA SER A 122 6.05 -4.52 4.37
C SER A 122 5.74 -3.40 5.36
N THR A 123 4.91 -2.42 4.98
CA THR A 123 4.61 -1.26 5.82
C THR A 123 3.15 -1.21 6.26
N LYS A 124 2.93 -0.91 7.55
CA LYS A 124 1.59 -0.74 8.10
C LYS A 124 0.86 0.48 7.54
N ASP A 125 1.55 1.37 6.84
CA ASP A 125 0.94 2.54 6.22
C ASP A 125 -0.05 2.15 5.13
N ALA A 126 0.18 1.02 4.45
CA ALA A 126 -0.77 0.41 3.50
C ALA A 126 -2.09 -0.05 4.17
N LEU A 127 -2.12 -0.20 5.50
CA LEU A 127 -3.33 -0.54 6.27
C LEU A 127 -4.04 0.69 6.88
N THR A 128 -3.56 1.91 6.59
CA THR A 128 -4.16 3.12 7.14
C THR A 128 -5.60 3.25 6.65
N LEU A 129 -5.82 3.35 5.34
CA LEU A 129 -7.17 3.44 4.80
C LEU A 129 -7.93 2.11 4.93
N PRO A 130 -9.26 2.16 5.06
CA PRO A 130 -10.07 0.96 5.07
C PRO A 130 -10.08 0.32 3.68
N ASN A 131 -9.80 -0.98 3.63
CA ASN A 131 -9.89 -1.77 2.41
C ASN A 131 -11.30 -1.72 1.83
N ILE A 132 -11.38 -1.57 0.52
CA ILE A 132 -12.58 -1.82 -0.28
C ILE A 132 -13.01 -3.29 -0.07
N PRO A 133 -14.31 -3.62 -0.05
CA PRO A 133 -14.77 -5.01 -0.08
C PRO A 133 -14.07 -5.79 -1.21
N ASN A 134 -13.67 -7.03 -0.93
CA ASN A 134 -12.93 -7.92 -1.84
C ASN A 134 -11.48 -7.50 -2.19
N ALA A 135 -10.99 -6.36 -1.70
CA ALA A 135 -9.57 -6.00 -1.76
C ALA A 135 -8.86 -6.45 -0.48
N TYR A 136 -8.28 -7.65 -0.50
CA TYR A 136 -7.60 -8.23 0.65
C TYR A 136 -6.20 -7.64 0.82
N THR A 137 -5.91 -7.09 2.00
CA THR A 137 -4.57 -6.57 2.33
C THR A 137 -4.11 -7.15 3.65
N GLN A 138 -2.90 -7.68 3.67
CA GLN A 138 -2.17 -8.11 4.86
C GLN A 138 -0.81 -7.40 4.89
N CYS A 139 -0.32 -7.13 6.10
CA CYS A 139 0.94 -6.41 6.30
C CYS A 139 1.81 -7.14 7.30
N PHE A 140 3.11 -7.25 7.02
CA PHE A 140 4.09 -7.83 7.95
C PHE A 140 5.37 -6.99 7.99
N THR A 141 5.60 -6.27 9.08
CA THR A 141 6.63 -5.21 9.15
C THR A 141 8.04 -5.69 9.51
N GLN A 142 8.22 -6.99 9.75
CA GLN A 142 9.48 -7.57 10.22
C GLN A 142 9.90 -8.79 9.39
N LEU A 143 9.23 -9.03 8.26
CA LEU A 143 9.54 -10.15 7.38
C LEU A 143 10.51 -9.70 6.29
N SER A 144 11.43 -10.59 5.93
CA SER A 144 12.22 -10.44 4.71
C SER A 144 11.33 -10.49 3.46
N VAL A 145 11.81 -9.96 2.33
CA VAL A 145 11.10 -10.03 1.03
C VAL A 145 10.72 -11.48 0.68
N GLN A 146 11.61 -12.43 0.95
CA GLN A 146 11.38 -13.86 0.71
C GLN A 146 10.25 -14.44 1.56
N GLU A 147 10.13 -14.04 2.83
CA GLU A 147 9.05 -14.46 3.71
C GLU A 147 7.73 -13.77 3.35
N LEU A 148 7.80 -12.49 3.00
CA LEU A 148 6.66 -11.69 2.54
C LEU A 148 6.05 -12.30 1.27
N TYR A 149 6.90 -12.71 0.33
CA TYR A 149 6.49 -13.43 -0.88
C TYR A 149 5.79 -14.76 -0.56
N LYS A 150 6.35 -15.56 0.35
CA LYS A 150 5.71 -16.83 0.79
C LYS A 150 4.34 -16.58 1.41
N ARG A 151 4.18 -15.52 2.22
CA ARG A 151 2.88 -15.11 2.79
C ARG A 151 1.90 -14.66 1.73
N HIS A 152 2.38 -14.01 0.68
CA HIS A 152 1.57 -13.62 -0.46
C HIS A 152 1.03 -14.82 -1.23
N LEU A 153 1.91 -15.77 -1.61
CA LEU A 153 1.49 -16.98 -2.32
C LEU A 153 0.50 -17.82 -1.51
N LEU A 154 0.72 -17.95 -0.19
CA LEU A 154 -0.22 -18.66 0.68
C LEU A 154 -1.61 -18.01 0.66
N ALA A 155 -1.68 -16.67 0.79
CA ALA A 155 -2.94 -15.94 0.76
C ALA A 155 -3.65 -16.04 -0.60
N CYS A 156 -2.89 -16.01 -1.71
CA CYS A 156 -3.42 -16.22 -3.05
C CYS A 156 -4.02 -17.63 -3.18
N SER A 157 -3.27 -18.65 -2.78
CA SER A 157 -3.71 -20.05 -2.85
C SER A 157 -4.97 -20.31 -2.02
N GLU A 158 -5.04 -19.78 -0.80
CA GLU A 158 -6.23 -19.88 0.05
C GLU A 158 -7.46 -19.28 -0.63
N LEU A 159 -7.32 -18.08 -1.22
CA LEU A 159 -8.41 -17.38 -1.87
C LEU A 159 -8.87 -18.07 -3.16
N GLU A 160 -7.91 -18.55 -3.96
CA GLU A 160 -8.16 -19.30 -5.19
C GLU A 160 -8.95 -20.58 -4.92
N GLN A 161 -8.57 -21.33 -3.88
CA GLN A 161 -9.28 -22.54 -3.46
C GLN A 161 -10.68 -22.23 -2.94
N GLN A 162 -10.83 -21.19 -2.10
CA GLN A 162 -12.11 -20.83 -1.50
C GLN A 162 -13.14 -20.30 -2.52
N GLN A 163 -12.69 -19.54 -3.51
CA GLN A 163 -13.58 -18.86 -4.47
C GLN A 163 -13.56 -19.49 -5.86
N SER A 164 -12.72 -20.50 -6.11
CA SER A 164 -12.55 -21.14 -7.44
C SER A 164 -12.23 -20.12 -8.54
N ILE A 165 -11.27 -19.22 -8.26
CA ILE A 165 -10.84 -18.13 -9.14
C ILE A 165 -9.39 -18.34 -9.60
N LEU A 166 -8.98 -17.63 -10.64
CA LEU A 166 -7.62 -17.62 -11.16
C LEU A 166 -7.12 -16.19 -11.36
N PRO A 167 -5.80 -15.93 -11.18
CA PRO A 167 -5.28 -14.59 -11.32
C PRO A 167 -5.32 -14.10 -12.78
N VAL A 168 -5.58 -12.80 -12.95
CA VAL A 168 -5.67 -12.15 -14.26
C VAL A 168 -4.29 -11.91 -14.86
N ALA A 169 -4.21 -11.90 -16.19
CA ALA A 169 -2.98 -11.56 -16.90
C ALA A 169 -2.56 -10.11 -16.64
N LYS A 170 -1.29 -9.81 -16.94
CA LYS A 170 -0.71 -8.47 -16.81
C LYS A 170 -1.59 -7.42 -17.49
N GLN A 171 -1.95 -6.38 -16.74
CA GLN A 171 -2.58 -5.17 -17.28
C GLN A 171 -1.57 -4.02 -17.18
N ASP A 172 -1.92 -2.85 -17.73
CA ASP A 172 -1.11 -1.65 -17.53
C ASP A 172 -1.10 -1.25 -16.05
N LEU A 173 0.09 -1.20 -15.44
CA LEU A 173 0.24 -0.94 -14.01
C LEU A 173 -0.35 0.42 -13.62
N PHE A 174 -0.14 1.46 -14.43
CA PHE A 174 -0.60 2.80 -14.10
C PHE A 174 -2.12 2.89 -14.15
N GLU A 175 -2.74 2.34 -15.20
CA GLU A 175 -4.21 2.28 -15.26
C GLU A 175 -4.79 1.47 -14.10
N GLU A 176 -4.12 0.39 -13.67
CA GLU A 176 -4.52 -0.37 -12.48
C GLU A 176 -4.41 0.44 -11.19
N ILE A 177 -3.28 1.13 -10.97
CA ILE A 177 -3.07 1.96 -9.78
C ILE A 177 -4.08 3.11 -9.78
N LYS A 178 -4.25 3.84 -10.89
CA LYS A 178 -5.23 4.93 -11.02
C LYS A 178 -6.64 4.45 -10.69
N ALA A 179 -7.06 3.34 -11.29
CA ALA A 179 -8.38 2.77 -11.02
C ALA A 179 -8.53 2.31 -9.56
N SER A 180 -7.45 1.77 -8.96
CA SER A 180 -7.43 1.40 -7.53
C SER A 180 -7.57 2.62 -6.62
N MET A 181 -6.83 3.70 -6.91
CA MET A 181 -6.91 4.98 -6.17
C MET A 181 -8.34 5.54 -6.21
N LEU A 182 -8.96 5.61 -7.39
CA LEU A 182 -10.32 6.13 -7.54
C LEU A 182 -11.34 5.29 -6.78
N ARG A 183 -11.29 3.95 -6.90
CA ARG A 183 -12.17 3.06 -6.11
C ARG A 183 -11.97 3.23 -4.61
N GLN A 184 -10.73 3.42 -4.17
CA GLN A 184 -10.40 3.61 -2.76
C GLN A 184 -10.98 4.92 -2.23
N VAL A 185 -10.95 6.00 -3.03
CA VAL A 185 -11.60 7.26 -2.69
C VAL A 185 -13.11 7.11 -2.62
N ASP A 186 -13.73 6.51 -3.65
CA ASP A 186 -15.18 6.33 -3.71
C ASP A 186 -15.68 5.58 -2.48
N TYR A 187 -15.00 4.48 -2.13
CA TYR A 187 -15.34 3.70 -0.94
C TYR A 187 -15.15 4.49 0.37
N VAL A 188 -13.99 5.14 0.55
CA VAL A 188 -13.69 5.87 1.79
C VAL A 188 -14.67 7.01 2.02
N THR A 189 -15.03 7.73 0.95
CA THR A 189 -15.87 8.92 1.03
C THR A 189 -17.34 8.62 1.26
N GLN A 190 -17.77 7.36 1.01
CA GLN A 190 -19.08 6.84 1.38
C GLN A 190 -19.19 6.47 2.88
N LEU A 191 -18.08 6.35 3.60
CA LEU A 191 -18.11 6.01 5.02
C LEU A 191 -18.62 7.21 5.86
N PRO A 192 -19.55 6.98 6.81
CA PRO A 192 -20.03 8.05 7.68
C PRO A 192 -18.88 8.69 8.46
N LEU A 193 -18.83 10.03 8.46
CA LEU A 193 -17.80 10.82 9.17
C LEU A 193 -16.36 10.48 8.77
N TRP A 194 -16.11 10.02 7.54
CA TRP A 194 -14.80 9.57 7.08
C TRP A 194 -13.66 10.58 7.37
N ARG A 195 -13.92 11.88 7.23
CA ARG A 195 -12.95 12.97 7.53
C ARG A 195 -12.51 13.01 9.00
N HIS A 196 -13.32 12.49 9.92
CA HIS A 196 -13.03 12.43 11.35
C HIS A 196 -12.50 11.07 11.82
N ARG A 197 -12.45 10.08 10.91
CA ARG A 197 -11.98 8.71 11.20
C ARG A 197 -10.49 8.49 10.94
N GLY A 198 -9.78 9.47 10.38
CA GLY A 198 -8.35 9.38 10.09
C GLY A 198 -7.49 8.98 11.29
N ALA A 199 -7.73 9.60 12.45
CA ALA A 199 -7.03 9.27 13.69
C ALA A 199 -7.34 7.84 14.17
N TYR A 200 -8.60 7.40 14.07
CA TYR A 200 -8.98 6.03 14.40
C TYR A 200 -8.29 5.03 13.46
N TRP A 201 -8.27 5.31 12.17
CA TRP A 201 -7.59 4.48 11.17
C TRP A 201 -6.09 4.36 11.43
N TYR A 202 -5.45 5.48 11.74
CA TYR A 202 -4.01 5.58 11.96
C TYR A 202 -3.56 5.03 13.32
N PHE A 203 -4.24 5.33 14.42
CA PHE A 203 -3.79 4.90 15.75
C PHE A 203 -4.37 3.54 16.16
N ILE A 204 -5.56 3.17 15.67
CA ILE A 204 -6.26 1.98 16.15
C ILE A 204 -6.29 0.91 15.04
N ARG A 205 -6.99 1.16 13.94
CA ARG A 205 -7.29 0.13 12.92
C ARG A 205 -6.02 -0.54 12.38
N ARG A 206 -5.05 0.22 11.88
CA ARG A 206 -3.84 -0.36 11.26
C ARG A 206 -3.03 -1.21 12.23
N ASN A 207 -2.94 -0.80 13.50
CA ASN A 207 -2.20 -1.54 14.53
C ASN A 207 -2.95 -2.80 14.98
N LEU A 208 -4.28 -2.85 14.86
CA LEU A 208 -5.05 -4.08 15.09
C LEU A 208 -4.93 -5.08 13.94
N LYS A 209 -4.59 -4.64 12.73
CA LYS A 209 -4.52 -5.49 11.52
C LYS A 209 -3.10 -5.90 11.13
N VAL A 210 -2.07 -5.18 11.55
CA VAL A 210 -0.67 -5.52 11.24
C VAL A 210 -0.29 -6.90 11.78
N ASN A 211 0.58 -7.62 11.05
CA ASN A 211 1.04 -8.96 11.35
C ASN A 211 -0.09 -10.00 11.46
N ARG A 212 -1.19 -9.82 10.71
CA ARG A 212 -2.31 -10.78 10.66
C ARG A 212 -2.57 -11.19 9.20
N PRO A 213 -2.71 -12.50 8.94
CA PRO A 213 -3.04 -13.01 7.62
C PRO A 213 -4.50 -12.73 7.24
N ILE A 214 -4.80 -12.79 5.94
CA ILE A 214 -6.14 -12.48 5.42
C ILE A 214 -7.23 -13.45 5.94
N SER A 215 -6.86 -14.71 6.21
CA SER A 215 -7.75 -15.74 6.76
C SER A 215 -8.39 -15.39 8.10
N LYS A 216 -7.83 -14.42 8.84
CA LYS A 216 -8.43 -13.90 10.08
C LYS A 216 -9.46 -12.80 9.86
N PHE A 217 -9.67 -12.37 8.62
CA PHE A 217 -10.61 -11.30 8.25
C PHE A 217 -11.77 -11.79 7.37
N THR A 218 -11.73 -13.06 6.93
CA THR A 218 -12.74 -13.70 6.06
C THR A 218 -13.66 -14.68 6.81
N ALA A 219 -13.56 -14.75 8.14
CA ALA A 219 -14.40 -15.59 9.00
C ALA A 219 -15.61 -14.82 9.56
#